data_AF-A0A1V5IFY2-F1
#
_entry.id   AF-A0A1V5IFY2-F1
#
_cell.length_a   1.000
_cell.length_b   1.000
_cell.length_c   1.000
_cell.angle_alpha   90.00
_cell.angle_beta   90.00
_cell.angle_gamma   90.00
#
_symmetry.space_group_name_H-M   'P 1'
#
loop_
_entity.id
_entity.type
_entity.pdbx_description
1 polymer ?
#
loop_
_entity_poly.entity_id
_entity_poly.type
_entity_poly.pdbx_seq_one_letter_code
_entity_poly.pdbx_strand_id
1 'polypeptide(L)'
;MGKWIILYPEPFGTKRSMIAAATGTIPLQRQVRRMTGTTIEERMGQLRRRISGCDQLMVSFSGGVDSGLLAALGKEILGDNLQAVFIDSPLVPRSAVSEAREMAGLLGIPLGIITVPFPGEIVSRNLPDRCYHCKKSFSELLRAWADEQGISCIADGVTESDRSEYRPGTRAATEEGIIHPFLEARITKPEIRQLARERGLPFWDKPSSACLASRIPYGEALTRENLHMVEEAEAGLAEAGFAGSRVRNHGGIARIEVPEADIPRLVAARETIVALVKEAGFSYVTLDLMGYRSGSMDEGSGSMDEVRGNVAVHGGEGS
;
A
#
# COMPACT_ATOMS: atom_id res chain seq x y z
N MET A 1 -36.18 -9.40 31.14
CA MET A 1 -37.40 -9.89 30.46
C MET A 1 -38.58 -9.11 31.00
N GLY A 2 -39.17 -8.21 30.20
CA GLY A 2 -40.34 -7.44 30.59
C GLY A 2 -41.14 -7.08 29.33
N LYS A 3 -42.21 -7.84 29.09
CA LYS A 3 -43.21 -7.58 28.05
C LYS A 3 -44.30 -6.70 28.64
N TRP A 4 -44.72 -5.68 27.91
CA TRP A 4 -46.03 -5.06 28.09
C TRP A 4 -46.73 -5.00 26.73
N ILE A 5 -47.87 -5.68 26.66
CA ILE A 5 -48.85 -5.71 25.57
C ILE A 5 -49.95 -4.72 25.98
N ILE A 6 -50.37 -3.82 25.09
CA ILE A 6 -51.66 -3.13 25.23
C ILE A 6 -52.36 -3.12 23.86
N LEU A 7 -53.66 -3.45 23.93
CA LEU A 7 -54.60 -3.77 22.87
C LEU A 7 -55.28 -2.51 22.28
N TYR A 8 -55.66 -2.59 21.00
CA TYR A 8 -56.55 -1.65 20.30
C TYR A 8 -57.99 -1.67 20.84
N PRO A 9 -58.79 -0.65 20.49
CA PRO A 9 -59.90 -0.94 19.57
C PRO A 9 -60.16 0.13 18.50
N GLU A 10 -60.45 -0.35 17.28
CA GLU A 10 -61.26 0.25 16.19
C GLU A 10 -62.74 0.36 16.65
N PRO A 11 -63.63 1.22 16.06
CA PRO A 11 -64.28 0.79 14.80
C PRO A 11 -65.02 1.82 13.89
N PHE A 12 -65.38 1.34 12.67
CA PHE A 12 -66.49 1.71 11.73
C PHE A 12 -66.51 3.13 11.11
N GLY A 13 -66.79 3.37 9.82
CA GLY A 13 -67.14 2.51 8.68
C GLY A 13 -67.58 3.31 7.43
N THR A 14 -67.51 2.63 6.27
CA THR A 14 -68.36 2.72 5.05
C THR A 14 -68.41 3.93 4.08
N LYS A 15 -68.00 3.61 2.83
CA LYS A 15 -68.71 3.66 1.51
C LYS A 15 -68.42 4.75 0.46
N ARG A 16 -68.01 4.21 -0.72
CA ARG A 16 -68.37 4.50 -2.13
C ARG A 16 -67.71 5.67 -2.92
N SER A 17 -66.84 5.25 -3.85
CA SER A 17 -66.87 5.45 -5.32
C SER A 17 -67.11 6.85 -5.90
N MET A 18 -66.12 7.37 -6.65
CA MET A 18 -66.34 7.88 -8.02
C MET A 18 -65.01 7.99 -8.80
N ILE A 19 -65.09 7.69 -10.10
CA ILE A 19 -64.04 7.84 -11.12
C ILE A 19 -64.02 9.29 -11.61
N ALA A 20 -62.85 9.92 -11.74
CA ALA A 20 -62.58 10.98 -12.71
C ALA A 20 -61.06 11.20 -12.86
N ALA A 21 -60.66 11.58 -14.07
CA ALA A 21 -59.34 11.46 -14.63
C ALA A 21 -58.37 12.62 -14.32
N ALA A 22 -57.12 12.34 -14.70
CA ALA A 22 -56.15 13.25 -15.30
C ALA A 22 -55.10 13.95 -14.42
N THR A 23 -53.86 13.84 -14.94
CA THR A 23 -52.69 14.69 -14.74
C THR A 23 -52.04 14.67 -13.37
N GLY A 24 -50.89 13.98 -13.26
CA GLY A 24 -50.04 14.09 -12.09
C GLY A 24 -48.89 13.09 -12.08
N THR A 25 -47.82 13.44 -12.80
CA THR A 25 -46.44 13.21 -12.36
C THR A 25 -46.02 11.75 -12.08
N ILE A 26 -45.39 11.12 -13.08
CA ILE A 26 -44.54 9.94 -12.87
C ILE A 26 -43.49 10.32 -11.81
N PRO A 27 -43.33 9.55 -10.71
CA PRO A 27 -42.41 9.93 -9.65
C PRO A 27 -40.98 9.90 -10.19
N LEU A 28 -40.36 11.07 -10.13
CA LEU A 28 -39.00 11.42 -10.54
C LEU A 28 -37.92 10.77 -9.66
N GLN A 29 -38.10 9.52 -9.21
CA GLN A 29 -37.13 8.81 -8.36
C GLN A 29 -36.20 7.89 -9.14
N ARG A 30 -36.33 7.80 -10.47
CA ARG A 30 -35.44 7.00 -11.32
C ARG A 30 -34.41 7.81 -12.13
N GLN A 31 -34.34 9.13 -11.94
CA GLN A 31 -33.60 10.01 -12.84
C GLN A 31 -32.80 11.12 -12.13
N VAL A 32 -32.29 10.84 -10.93
CA VAL A 32 -31.28 11.70 -10.27
C VAL A 32 -30.19 10.83 -9.64
N ARG A 33 -29.41 10.17 -10.50
CA ARG A 33 -28.05 9.72 -10.16
C ARG A 33 -27.23 9.51 -11.44
N ARG A 34 -27.20 10.53 -12.29
CA ARG A 34 -26.34 10.56 -13.46
C ARG A 34 -25.81 11.98 -13.64
N MET A 35 -24.76 12.28 -12.88
CA MET A 35 -23.68 13.20 -13.21
C MET A 35 -22.68 13.17 -12.04
N THR A 36 -21.41 12.92 -12.39
CA THR A 36 -20.18 12.80 -11.58
C THR A 36 -19.84 11.40 -11.02
N GLY A 37 -19.25 10.56 -11.88
CA GLY A 37 -18.52 9.34 -11.49
C GLY A 37 -18.96 8.09 -12.26
N THR A 38 -18.01 7.46 -12.95
CA THR A 38 -18.13 6.09 -13.48
C THR A 38 -18.31 5.12 -12.30
N THR A 39 -19.27 4.20 -12.34
CA THR A 39 -19.49 3.27 -11.21
C THR A 39 -18.29 2.33 -11.02
N ILE A 40 -18.18 1.68 -9.85
CA ILE A 40 -17.11 0.71 -9.62
C ILE A 40 -17.22 -0.47 -10.61
N GLU A 41 -18.43 -0.89 -10.96
CA GLU A 41 -18.68 -1.96 -11.93
C GLU A 41 -18.22 -1.55 -13.34
N GLU A 42 -18.48 -0.32 -13.74
CA GLU A 42 -18.01 0.21 -15.04
C GLU A 42 -16.47 0.29 -15.09
N ARG A 43 -15.83 0.73 -14.00
CA ARG A 43 -14.35 0.76 -13.86
C ARG A 43 -13.75 -0.65 -13.84
N MET A 44 -14.40 -1.60 -13.17
CA MET A 44 -14.02 -3.01 -13.22
C MET A 44 -14.18 -3.60 -14.63
N GLY A 45 -15.19 -3.16 -15.39
CA GLY A 45 -15.34 -3.50 -16.80
C GLY A 45 -14.20 -2.94 -17.67
N GLN A 46 -13.70 -1.73 -17.37
CA GLN A 46 -12.51 -1.17 -18.04
C GLN A 46 -11.26 -1.98 -17.72
N LEU A 47 -11.02 -2.28 -16.44
CA LEU A 47 -9.91 -3.12 -16.00
C LEU A 47 -9.94 -4.50 -16.67
N ARG A 48 -11.13 -5.13 -16.73
CA ARG A 48 -11.30 -6.43 -17.39
C ARG A 48 -10.93 -6.35 -18.86
N ARG A 49 -11.41 -5.35 -19.59
CA ARG A 49 -11.02 -5.15 -21.00
C ARG A 49 -9.53 -4.92 -21.17
N ARG A 50 -8.90 -4.17 -20.25
CA ARG A 50 -7.47 -3.91 -20.28
C ARG A 50 -6.65 -5.18 -20.14
N ILE A 51 -7.01 -6.04 -19.18
CA ILE A 51 -6.36 -7.33 -18.92
C ILE A 51 -6.66 -8.33 -20.04
N SER A 52 -7.90 -8.44 -20.49
CA SER A 52 -8.30 -9.35 -21.59
C SER A 52 -7.66 -8.98 -22.94
N GLY A 53 -7.15 -7.75 -23.09
CA GLY A 53 -6.37 -7.34 -24.26
C GLY A 53 -4.92 -7.82 -24.24
N CYS A 54 -4.46 -8.47 -23.16
CA CYS A 54 -3.15 -9.08 -23.07
C CYS A 54 -3.27 -10.59 -23.34
N ASP A 55 -2.51 -11.12 -24.31
CA ASP A 55 -2.47 -12.56 -24.59
C ASP A 55 -1.93 -13.37 -23.39
N GLN A 56 -0.89 -12.81 -22.76
CA GLN A 56 -0.32 -13.25 -21.49
C GLN A 56 -0.02 -12.03 -20.63
N LEU A 57 -0.19 -12.17 -19.31
CA LEU A 57 0.04 -11.10 -18.36
C LEU A 57 1.06 -11.52 -17.31
N MET A 58 2.13 -10.73 -17.18
CA MET A 58 2.96 -10.74 -15.99
C MET A 58 2.46 -9.70 -14.99
N VAL A 59 2.30 -10.09 -13.73
CA VAL A 59 2.07 -9.15 -12.62
C VAL A 59 3.37 -8.96 -11.84
N SER A 60 3.83 -7.71 -11.75
CA SER A 60 4.85 -7.28 -10.80
C SER A 60 4.29 -7.44 -9.38
N PHE A 61 4.71 -8.51 -8.72
CA PHE A 61 4.11 -9.01 -7.50
C PHE A 61 4.93 -8.56 -6.30
N SER A 62 4.25 -7.96 -5.31
CA SER A 62 4.88 -7.47 -4.07
C SER A 62 4.39 -8.19 -2.82
N GLY A 63 3.44 -9.11 -2.93
CA GLY A 63 2.80 -9.76 -1.78
C GLY A 63 1.91 -8.84 -0.94
N GLY A 64 1.60 -7.64 -1.45
CA GLY A 64 0.66 -6.70 -0.85
C GLY A 64 -0.76 -6.90 -1.37
N VAL A 65 -1.75 -6.23 -0.74
CA VAL A 65 -3.16 -6.34 -1.15
C VAL A 65 -3.39 -5.88 -2.60
N ASP A 66 -2.68 -4.84 -3.04
CA ASP A 66 -2.88 -4.26 -4.37
C ASP A 66 -2.41 -5.23 -5.48
N SER A 67 -1.15 -5.67 -5.43
CA SER A 67 -0.62 -6.67 -6.38
C SER A 67 -1.27 -8.06 -6.24
N GLY A 68 -1.67 -8.43 -5.02
CA GLY A 68 -2.45 -9.64 -4.72
C GLY A 68 -3.81 -9.65 -5.42
N LEU A 69 -4.58 -8.57 -5.32
CA LEU A 69 -5.86 -8.47 -6.01
C LEU A 69 -5.66 -8.45 -7.53
N LEU A 70 -4.66 -7.73 -8.03
CA LEU A 70 -4.39 -7.70 -9.48
C LEU A 70 -4.08 -9.10 -10.02
N ALA A 71 -3.27 -9.87 -9.31
CA ALA A 71 -2.96 -11.25 -9.67
C ALA A 71 -4.20 -12.16 -9.61
N ALA A 72 -5.04 -12.02 -8.58
CA ALA A 72 -6.30 -12.76 -8.47
C ALA A 72 -7.25 -12.45 -9.64
N LEU A 73 -7.45 -11.17 -9.96
CA LEU A 73 -8.25 -10.74 -11.12
C LEU A 73 -7.65 -11.20 -12.45
N GLY A 74 -6.33 -11.13 -12.58
CA GLY A 74 -5.60 -11.66 -13.73
C GLY A 74 -5.85 -13.15 -13.92
N LYS A 75 -5.84 -13.95 -12.84
CA LYS A 75 -6.13 -15.38 -12.86
C LYS A 75 -7.56 -15.66 -13.25
N GLU A 76 -8.52 -14.90 -12.70
CA GLU A 76 -9.94 -14.97 -13.06
C GLU A 76 -10.20 -14.68 -14.56
N ILE A 77 -9.41 -13.80 -15.16
CA ILE A 77 -9.62 -13.32 -16.53
C ILE A 77 -8.85 -14.13 -17.58
N LEU A 78 -7.59 -14.47 -17.30
CA LEU A 78 -6.65 -15.08 -18.26
C LEU A 78 -6.32 -16.54 -17.94
N GLY A 79 -6.71 -17.06 -16.78
CA GLY A 79 -6.44 -18.44 -16.41
C GLY A 79 -4.94 -18.72 -16.30
N ASP A 80 -4.43 -19.66 -17.11
CA ASP A 80 -3.03 -20.09 -17.07
C ASP A 80 -2.07 -19.14 -17.81
N ASN A 81 -2.60 -18.13 -18.51
CA ASN A 81 -1.81 -17.09 -19.16
C ASN A 81 -1.38 -15.96 -18.20
N LEU A 82 -1.44 -16.20 -16.89
CA LEU A 82 -0.97 -15.28 -15.85
C LEU A 82 0.31 -15.80 -15.21
N GLN A 83 1.30 -14.91 -15.07
CA GLN A 83 2.51 -15.15 -14.30
C GLN A 83 2.74 -14.05 -13.26
N ALA A 84 2.91 -14.39 -11.99
CA ALA A 84 3.37 -13.42 -10.99
C ALA A 84 4.90 -13.46 -10.90
N VAL A 85 5.55 -12.30 -10.79
CA VAL A 85 7.01 -12.22 -10.60
C VAL A 85 7.34 -11.30 -9.43
N PHE A 86 8.11 -11.81 -8.49
CA PHE A 86 8.56 -11.09 -7.30
C PHE A 86 10.07 -10.82 -7.40
N ILE A 87 10.49 -9.60 -7.06
CA ILE A 87 11.91 -9.26 -6.98
C ILE A 87 12.38 -9.38 -5.53
N ASP A 88 13.27 -10.34 -5.32
CA ASP A 88 13.94 -10.55 -4.05
C ASP A 88 15.23 -9.72 -4.01
N SER A 89 15.21 -8.62 -3.26
CA SER A 89 16.37 -7.73 -3.07
C SER A 89 16.73 -7.58 -1.60
N PRO A 90 17.96 -7.16 -1.25
CA PRO A 90 18.32 -6.84 0.13
C PRO A 90 17.53 -5.68 0.76
N LEU A 91 16.72 -4.96 -0.01
CA LEU A 91 15.82 -3.92 0.52
C LEU A 91 14.47 -4.48 0.97
N VAL A 92 14.21 -5.76 0.70
CA VAL A 92 12.96 -6.46 0.99
C VAL A 92 13.21 -7.46 2.12
N PRO A 93 12.40 -7.46 3.19
CA PRO A 93 12.57 -8.41 4.27
C PRO A 93 12.28 -9.84 3.81
N ARG A 94 12.97 -10.83 4.38
CA ARG A 94 12.81 -12.26 4.12
C ARG A 94 11.39 -12.74 4.39
N SER A 95 10.72 -12.16 5.39
CA SER A 95 9.30 -12.42 5.67
C SER A 95 8.42 -12.10 4.46
N ALA A 96 8.67 -10.99 3.75
CA ALA A 96 7.89 -10.62 2.57
C ALA A 96 8.06 -11.61 1.41
N VAL A 97 9.24 -12.22 1.25
CA VAL A 97 9.46 -13.29 0.25
C VAL A 97 8.61 -14.52 0.59
N SER A 98 8.60 -14.91 1.87
CA SER A 98 7.82 -16.06 2.36
C SER A 98 6.31 -15.80 2.20
N GLU A 99 5.85 -14.63 2.63
CA GLU A 99 4.46 -14.19 2.49
C GLU A 99 4.01 -14.11 1.01
N ALA A 100 4.89 -13.69 0.11
CA ALA A 100 4.59 -13.66 -1.32
C ALA A 100 4.41 -15.07 -1.89
N ARG A 101 5.25 -16.04 -1.47
CA ARG A 101 5.10 -17.45 -1.86
C ARG A 101 3.79 -18.04 -1.34
N GLU A 102 3.47 -17.79 -0.07
CA GLU A 102 2.20 -18.24 0.53
C GLU A 102 1.00 -17.64 -0.19
N MET A 103 1.02 -16.33 -0.45
CA MET A 103 -0.06 -15.65 -1.17
C MET A 103 -0.24 -16.21 -2.59
N ALA A 104 0.85 -16.42 -3.32
CA ALA A 104 0.78 -17.01 -4.66
C ALA A 104 0.22 -18.45 -4.63
N GLY A 105 0.63 -19.25 -3.64
CA GLY A 105 0.09 -20.59 -3.41
C GLY A 105 -1.42 -20.58 -3.12
N LEU A 106 -1.87 -19.68 -2.24
CA LEU A 106 -3.29 -19.49 -1.92
C LEU A 106 -4.13 -19.10 -3.13
N LEU A 107 -3.56 -18.29 -4.03
CA LEU A 107 -4.22 -17.85 -5.27
C LEU A 107 -4.12 -18.88 -6.41
N GLY A 108 -3.31 -19.94 -6.26
CA GLY A 108 -3.07 -20.91 -7.33
C GLY A 108 -2.39 -20.30 -8.56
N ILE A 109 -1.51 -19.32 -8.36
CA ILE A 109 -0.79 -18.61 -9.43
C ILE A 109 0.69 -19.02 -9.45
N PRO A 110 1.31 -19.17 -10.63
CA PRO A 110 2.74 -19.40 -10.71
C PRO A 110 3.51 -18.16 -10.24
N LEU A 111 4.58 -18.37 -9.47
CA LEU A 111 5.43 -17.30 -8.93
C LEU A 111 6.87 -17.51 -9.37
N GLY A 112 7.37 -16.59 -10.20
CA GLY A 112 8.80 -16.43 -10.49
C GLY A 112 9.45 -15.54 -9.43
N ILE A 113 10.68 -15.85 -9.02
CA ILE A 113 11.46 -14.99 -8.13
C ILE A 113 12.77 -14.62 -8.83
N ILE A 114 13.00 -13.31 -8.95
CA ILE A 114 14.26 -12.74 -9.43
C ILE A 114 15.03 -12.27 -8.21
N THR A 115 16.09 -12.97 -7.83
CA THR A 115 16.99 -12.54 -6.75
C THR A 115 18.06 -11.62 -7.29
N VAL A 116 18.20 -10.44 -6.68
CA VAL A 116 19.16 -9.41 -7.10
C VAL A 116 20.21 -9.17 -6.01
N PRO A 117 21.45 -8.77 -6.39
CA PRO A 117 22.47 -8.40 -5.42
C PRO A 117 22.12 -7.10 -4.69
N PHE A 118 23.02 -6.69 -3.78
CA PHE A 118 22.89 -5.41 -3.08
C PHE A 118 22.89 -4.24 -4.08
N PRO A 119 22.10 -3.19 -3.84
CA PRO A 119 21.98 -2.10 -4.78
C PRO A 119 23.32 -1.41 -5.08
N GLY A 120 23.47 -0.94 -6.32
CA GLY A 120 24.61 -0.12 -6.73
C GLY A 120 24.64 1.24 -6.05
N GLU A 121 25.70 2.01 -6.31
CA GLU A 121 26.01 3.27 -5.63
C GLU A 121 24.84 4.27 -5.61
N ILE A 122 24.14 4.45 -6.74
CA ILE A 122 23.05 5.44 -6.86
C ILE A 122 21.93 5.18 -5.85
N VAL A 123 21.51 3.92 -5.72
CA VAL A 123 20.43 3.53 -4.78
C VAL A 123 20.96 3.52 -3.35
N SER A 124 22.20 3.07 -3.16
CA SER A 124 22.84 2.95 -1.84
C SER A 124 23.13 4.30 -1.19
N ARG A 125 23.20 5.41 -1.94
CA ARG A 125 23.29 6.77 -1.37
C ARG A 125 22.02 7.26 -0.67
N ASN A 126 20.91 6.53 -0.81
CA ASN A 126 19.64 6.81 -0.14
C ASN A 126 19.13 8.24 -0.33
N LEU A 127 19.32 8.85 -1.50
CA LEU A 127 18.81 10.19 -1.79
C LEU A 127 17.28 10.18 -1.99
N PRO A 128 16.59 11.34 -1.95
CA PRO A 128 15.14 11.41 -2.13
C PRO A 128 14.62 10.78 -3.43
N ASP A 129 15.44 10.75 -4.49
CA ASP A 129 15.13 10.13 -5.77
C ASP A 129 15.46 8.63 -5.84
N ARG A 130 15.97 8.00 -4.77
CA ARG A 130 16.30 6.55 -4.71
C ARG A 130 15.19 5.66 -5.28
N CYS A 131 13.93 5.96 -4.93
CA CYS A 131 12.77 5.19 -5.37
C CYS A 131 12.62 5.17 -6.90
N TYR A 132 13.04 6.23 -7.61
CA TYR A 132 13.10 6.25 -9.07
C TYR A 132 14.05 5.19 -9.60
N HIS A 133 15.32 5.27 -9.19
CA HIS A 133 16.41 4.42 -9.68
C HIS A 133 16.17 2.95 -9.33
N CYS A 134 15.69 2.68 -8.11
CA CYS A 134 15.32 1.33 -7.69
C CYS A 134 14.20 0.76 -8.56
N LYS A 135 13.16 1.54 -8.85
CA LYS A 135 12.04 1.08 -9.69
C LYS A 135 12.43 0.95 -11.16
N LYS A 136 13.29 1.82 -11.68
CA LYS A 136 13.83 1.73 -13.04
C LYS A 136 14.55 0.39 -13.25
N SER A 137 15.55 0.11 -12.41
CA SER A 137 16.32 -1.14 -12.47
C SER A 137 15.42 -2.38 -12.30
N PHE A 138 14.45 -2.34 -11.39
CA PHE A 138 13.50 -3.44 -11.21
C PHE A 138 12.57 -3.64 -12.41
N SER A 139 12.15 -2.56 -13.05
CA SER A 139 11.28 -2.63 -14.23
C SER A 139 12.03 -3.18 -15.44
N GLU A 140 13.31 -2.80 -15.62
CA GLU A 140 14.20 -3.37 -16.62
C GLU A 140 14.40 -4.89 -16.42
N LEU A 141 14.58 -5.35 -15.18
CA LEU A 141 14.68 -6.78 -14.87
C LEU A 141 13.39 -7.55 -15.16
N LEU A 142 12.24 -6.98 -14.80
CA LEU A 142 10.94 -7.59 -15.13
C LEU A 142 10.76 -7.68 -16.64
N ARG A 143 11.18 -6.66 -17.38
CA ARG A 143 11.14 -6.64 -18.84
C ARG A 143 12.00 -7.72 -19.45
N ALA A 144 13.26 -7.82 -19.04
CA ALA A 144 14.17 -8.87 -19.49
C ALA A 144 13.60 -10.27 -19.22
N TRP A 145 13.07 -10.52 -18.02
CA TRP A 145 12.43 -11.79 -17.68
C TRP A 145 11.20 -12.06 -18.55
N ALA A 146 10.35 -11.05 -18.77
CA ALA A 146 9.16 -11.18 -19.59
C ALA A 146 9.51 -11.53 -21.04
N ASP A 147 10.54 -10.90 -21.59
CA ASP A 147 11.01 -11.14 -22.95
C ASP A 147 11.54 -12.57 -23.13
N GLU A 148 12.25 -13.11 -22.13
CA GLU A 148 12.69 -14.51 -22.11
C GLU A 148 11.53 -15.52 -22.13
N GLN A 149 10.37 -15.13 -21.58
CA GLN A 149 9.16 -15.96 -21.56
C GLN A 149 8.17 -15.62 -22.68
N GLY A 150 8.47 -14.65 -23.55
CA GLY A 150 7.57 -14.20 -24.61
C GLY A 150 6.33 -13.43 -24.11
N ILE A 151 6.37 -12.87 -22.89
CA ILE A 151 5.26 -12.13 -22.29
C ILE A 151 5.38 -10.65 -22.63
N SER A 152 4.46 -10.13 -23.45
CA SER A 152 4.49 -8.73 -23.88
C SER A 152 3.91 -7.75 -22.85
N CYS A 153 2.97 -8.18 -22.01
CA CYS A 153 2.22 -7.32 -21.10
C CYS A 153 2.67 -7.53 -19.63
N ILE A 154 3.24 -6.49 -19.02
CA ILE A 154 3.59 -6.45 -17.58
C ILE A 154 2.73 -5.38 -16.91
N ALA A 155 2.08 -5.74 -15.80
CA ALA A 155 1.28 -4.82 -14.99
C ALA A 155 1.77 -4.74 -13.55
N ASP A 156 1.52 -3.60 -12.90
CA ASP A 156 1.70 -3.45 -11.45
C ASP A 156 0.41 -3.01 -10.73
N GLY A 157 0.46 -3.04 -9.40
CA GLY A 157 -0.67 -2.72 -8.53
C GLY A 157 -0.82 -1.23 -8.18
N VAL A 158 -0.25 -0.29 -8.94
CA VAL A 158 -0.41 1.15 -8.64
C VAL A 158 -1.89 1.56 -8.75
N THR A 159 -2.40 2.26 -7.75
CA THR A 159 -3.82 2.61 -7.60
C THR A 159 -4.08 4.10 -7.84
N GLU A 160 -5.35 4.50 -7.97
CA GLU A 160 -5.74 5.91 -8.04
C GLU A 160 -5.34 6.69 -6.78
N SER A 161 -5.30 6.02 -5.62
CA SER A 161 -4.88 6.65 -4.36
C SER A 161 -3.41 7.06 -4.37
N ASP A 162 -2.58 6.47 -5.24
CA ASP A 162 -1.17 6.83 -5.39
C ASP A 162 -0.96 8.05 -6.31
N ARG A 163 -2.01 8.54 -7.01
CA ARG A 163 -1.89 9.63 -8.02
C ARG A 163 -1.39 10.95 -7.44
N SER A 164 -1.85 11.32 -6.24
CA SER A 164 -1.50 12.57 -5.59
C SER A 164 -0.16 12.53 -4.87
N GLU A 165 0.46 11.35 -4.75
CA GLU A 165 1.74 11.18 -4.10
C GLU A 165 2.87 11.40 -5.12
N TYR A 166 3.94 12.09 -4.74
CA TYR A 166 5.14 12.17 -5.56
C TYR A 166 5.76 10.76 -5.67
N ARG A 167 5.42 10.03 -6.74
CA ARG A 167 5.83 8.65 -6.98
C ARG A 167 6.77 8.58 -8.20
N PRO A 168 8.04 8.96 -8.06
CA PRO A 168 8.98 8.89 -9.17
C PRO A 168 9.17 7.45 -9.65
N GLY A 169 8.95 6.46 -8.77
CA GLY A 169 8.97 5.05 -9.15
C GLY A 169 7.89 4.62 -10.16
N THR A 170 6.69 5.21 -10.12
CA THR A 170 5.64 4.93 -11.10
C THR A 170 6.03 5.44 -12.47
N ARG A 171 6.63 6.64 -12.54
CA ARG A 171 7.17 7.19 -13.79
C ARG A 171 8.20 6.25 -14.42
N ALA A 172 9.15 5.75 -13.61
CA ALA A 172 10.16 4.81 -14.08
C ALA A 172 9.55 3.50 -14.64
N ALA A 173 8.50 2.98 -14.00
CA ALA A 173 7.79 1.79 -14.48
C ALA A 173 7.05 2.05 -15.81
N THR A 174 6.38 3.19 -15.94
CA THR A 174 5.71 3.60 -17.20
C THR A 174 6.69 3.72 -18.36
N GLU A 175 7.89 4.27 -18.12
CA GLU A 175 8.95 4.38 -19.14
C GLU A 175 9.40 3.00 -19.68
N GLU A 176 9.35 1.96 -18.84
CA GLU A 176 9.64 0.56 -19.22
C GLU A 176 8.42 -0.20 -19.78
N GLY A 177 7.34 0.52 -20.08
CA GLY A 177 6.12 -0.04 -20.66
C GLY A 177 5.31 -0.90 -19.69
N ILE A 178 5.53 -0.77 -18.38
CA ILE A 178 4.65 -1.39 -17.38
C ILE A 178 3.32 -0.64 -17.36
N ILE A 179 2.23 -1.41 -17.42
CA ILE A 179 0.87 -0.88 -17.43
C ILE A 179 0.33 -0.80 -15.99
N HIS A 180 -0.64 0.08 -15.74
CA HIS A 180 -1.12 0.36 -14.39
C HIS A 180 -2.66 0.18 -14.33
N PRO A 181 -3.21 -1.05 -14.40
CA PRO A 181 -4.63 -1.27 -14.67
C PRO A 181 -5.57 -0.62 -13.65
N PHE A 182 -5.21 -0.61 -12.36
CA PHE A 182 -6.02 0.06 -11.35
C PHE A 182 -5.99 1.59 -11.47
N LEU A 183 -4.81 2.17 -11.70
CA LEU A 183 -4.66 3.61 -11.95
C LEU A 183 -5.39 4.05 -13.23
N GLU A 184 -5.28 3.27 -14.31
CA GLU A 184 -5.97 3.51 -15.59
C GLU A 184 -7.50 3.49 -15.41
N ALA A 185 -8.00 2.52 -14.65
CA ALA A 185 -9.42 2.39 -14.31
C ALA A 185 -9.86 3.32 -13.16
N ARG A 186 -8.96 4.12 -12.57
CA ARG A 186 -9.22 4.99 -11.41
C ARG A 186 -9.80 4.24 -10.20
N ILE A 187 -9.30 3.05 -9.91
CA ILE A 187 -9.68 2.25 -8.75
C ILE A 187 -8.81 2.67 -7.56
N THR A 188 -9.47 3.01 -6.46
CA THR A 188 -8.84 3.50 -5.22
C THR A 188 -8.48 2.35 -4.28
N LYS A 189 -7.55 2.58 -3.35
CA LYS A 189 -7.12 1.58 -2.38
C LYS A 189 -8.25 1.06 -1.46
N PRO A 190 -9.21 1.88 -0.98
CA PRO A 190 -10.38 1.38 -0.27
C PRO A 190 -11.21 0.40 -1.11
N GLU A 191 -11.38 0.68 -2.40
CA GLU A 191 -12.10 -0.19 -3.33
C GLU A 191 -11.34 -1.50 -3.57
N ILE A 192 -10.00 -1.46 -3.66
CA ILE A 192 -9.16 -2.67 -3.71
C ILE A 192 -9.43 -3.56 -2.48
N ARG A 193 -9.40 -3.00 -1.26
CA ARG A 193 -9.67 -3.76 -0.03
C ARG A 193 -11.09 -4.34 -0.02
N GLN A 194 -12.08 -3.57 -0.47
CA GLN A 194 -13.45 -4.02 -0.60
C GLN A 194 -13.55 -5.21 -1.57
N LEU A 195 -13.00 -5.07 -2.78
CA LEU A 195 -13.02 -6.10 -3.82
C LEU A 195 -12.29 -7.37 -3.39
N ALA A 196 -11.19 -7.24 -2.66
CA ALA A 196 -10.46 -8.37 -2.08
C ALA A 196 -11.28 -9.08 -1.01
N ARG A 197 -11.95 -8.32 -0.13
CA ARG A 197 -12.81 -8.86 0.92
C ARG A 197 -14.03 -9.60 0.36
N GLU A 198 -14.69 -9.02 -0.65
CA GLU A 198 -15.84 -9.63 -1.33
C GLU A 198 -15.50 -10.97 -2.00
N ARG A 199 -14.23 -11.14 -2.41
CA ARG A 199 -13.70 -12.39 -2.96
C ARG A 199 -13.21 -13.38 -1.90
N GLY A 200 -13.33 -13.05 -0.62
CA GLY A 200 -12.85 -13.89 0.47
C GLY A 200 -11.32 -14.00 0.55
N LEU A 201 -10.58 -13.05 -0.04
CA LEU A 201 -9.11 -13.08 -0.01
C LEU A 201 -8.63 -12.77 1.42
N PRO A 202 -7.89 -13.67 2.10
CA PRO A 202 -7.55 -13.51 3.51
C PRO A 202 -6.61 -12.33 3.78
N PHE A 203 -5.89 -11.86 2.75
CA PHE A 203 -4.99 -10.73 2.79
C PHE A 203 -5.66 -9.36 2.53
N TRP A 204 -6.99 -9.31 2.46
CA TRP A 204 -7.73 -8.07 2.15
C TRP A 204 -7.38 -6.91 3.09
N ASP A 205 -7.06 -7.20 4.35
CA ASP A 205 -6.71 -6.17 5.34
C ASP A 205 -5.20 -6.02 5.57
N LYS A 206 -4.37 -6.71 4.79
CA LYS A 206 -2.90 -6.68 4.95
C LYS A 206 -2.39 -5.23 4.91
N PRO A 207 -1.64 -4.75 5.92
CA PRO A 207 -1.06 -3.41 5.91
C PRO A 207 -0.11 -3.20 4.74
N SER A 208 0.02 -1.96 4.27
CA SER A 208 1.04 -1.64 3.27
C SER A 208 2.43 -1.75 3.88
N SER A 209 3.34 -2.43 3.18
CA SER A 209 4.72 -2.55 3.58
C SER A 209 5.60 -1.68 2.69
N ALA A 210 6.49 -0.90 3.32
CA ALA A 210 7.54 -0.17 2.63
C ALA A 210 8.85 -0.97 2.71
N CYS A 211 9.78 -0.73 1.78
CA CYS A 211 11.10 -1.36 1.81
C CYS A 211 11.90 -0.97 3.06
N LEU A 212 12.88 -1.79 3.44
CA LEU A 212 13.73 -1.56 4.61
C LEU A 212 14.48 -0.22 4.54
N ALA A 213 14.82 0.25 3.33
CA ALA A 213 15.45 1.55 3.12
C ALA A 213 14.63 2.72 3.69
N SER A 214 13.31 2.60 3.82
CA SER A 214 12.48 3.64 4.42
C SER A 214 12.75 3.83 5.92
N ARG A 215 13.50 2.94 6.57
CA ARG A 215 13.89 3.04 7.98
C ARG A 215 15.19 3.81 8.17
N ILE A 216 15.90 4.10 7.07
CA ILE A 216 17.16 4.83 7.07
C ILE A 216 16.91 6.26 6.57
N PRO A 217 17.36 7.31 7.28
CA PRO A 217 17.25 8.70 6.86
C PRO A 217 17.78 8.95 5.45
N TYR A 218 17.12 9.84 4.70
CA TYR A 218 17.64 10.23 3.39
C TYR A 218 19.04 10.84 3.52
N GLY A 219 19.91 10.50 2.57
CA GLY A 219 21.32 10.91 2.58
C GLY A 219 22.25 10.03 3.43
N GLU A 220 21.72 9.19 4.31
CA GLU A 220 22.50 8.16 5.00
C GLU A 220 22.63 6.92 4.11
N ALA A 221 23.86 6.44 3.89
CA ALA A 221 24.10 5.32 3.00
C ALA A 221 23.44 4.01 3.49
N LEU A 222 22.83 3.28 2.56
CA LEU A 222 22.35 1.93 2.81
C LEU A 222 23.53 0.97 2.84
N THR A 223 23.60 0.15 3.88
CA THR A 223 24.61 -0.91 4.00
C THR A 223 23.91 -2.23 4.32
N ARG A 224 24.61 -3.36 4.18
CA ARG A 224 24.03 -4.66 4.56
C ARG A 224 23.75 -4.70 6.05
N GLU A 225 24.66 -4.13 6.82
CA GLU A 225 24.64 -4.10 8.27
C GLU A 225 23.43 -3.29 8.75
N ASN A 226 23.23 -2.06 8.27
CA ASN A 226 22.13 -1.23 8.77
C ASN A 226 20.74 -1.76 8.36
N LEU A 227 20.62 -2.39 7.20
CA LEU A 227 19.37 -3.03 6.77
C LEU A 227 19.11 -4.32 7.57
N HIS A 228 20.14 -5.12 7.83
CA HIS A 228 20.04 -6.31 8.67
C HIS A 228 19.62 -5.96 10.09
N MET A 229 20.24 -4.94 10.71
CA MET A 229 19.85 -4.46 12.04
C MET A 229 18.36 -4.11 12.11
N VAL A 230 17.86 -3.39 11.10
CA VAL A 230 16.44 -3.02 11.01
C VAL A 230 15.55 -4.24 10.84
N GLU A 231 15.91 -5.16 9.95
CA GLU A 231 15.14 -6.37 9.67
C GLU A 231 15.02 -7.25 10.91
N GLU A 232 16.13 -7.54 11.58
CA GLU A 232 16.15 -8.37 12.80
C GLU A 232 15.34 -7.72 13.93
N ALA A 233 15.48 -6.39 14.11
CA ALA A 233 14.71 -5.68 15.13
C ALA A 233 13.20 -5.68 14.83
N GLU A 234 12.79 -5.47 13.57
CA GLU A 234 11.38 -5.53 13.18
C GLU A 234 10.81 -6.97 13.27
N ALA A 235 11.60 -7.98 12.91
CA ALA A 235 11.23 -9.39 13.02
C ALA A 235 11.00 -9.80 14.49
N GLY A 236 11.96 -9.50 15.36
CA GLY A 236 11.83 -9.81 16.78
C GLY A 236 10.69 -9.04 17.47
N LEU A 237 10.44 -7.78 17.07
CA LEU A 237 9.25 -7.05 17.53
C LEU A 237 7.95 -7.73 17.09
N ALA A 238 7.88 -8.21 15.85
CA ALA A 238 6.72 -8.95 15.36
C ALA A 238 6.48 -10.24 16.15
N GLU A 239 7.54 -11.01 16.45
CA GLU A 239 7.49 -12.21 17.29
C GLU A 239 7.05 -11.91 18.73
N ALA A 240 7.46 -10.76 19.29
CA ALA A 240 6.98 -10.24 20.57
C ALA A 240 5.52 -9.70 20.51
N GLY A 241 4.84 -9.87 19.38
CA GLY A 241 3.45 -9.51 19.17
C GLY A 241 3.23 -8.07 18.73
N PHE A 242 4.26 -7.30 18.36
CA PHE A 242 4.17 -5.93 17.86
C PHE A 242 4.26 -5.89 16.33
N ALA A 243 3.53 -6.77 15.65
CA ALA A 243 3.51 -6.83 14.20
C ALA A 243 3.11 -5.49 13.57
N GLY A 244 3.79 -5.11 12.48
CA GLY A 244 3.57 -3.83 11.82
C GLY A 244 4.34 -2.65 12.42
N SER A 245 5.17 -2.88 13.44
CA SER A 245 6.12 -1.88 13.94
C SER A 245 7.09 -1.41 12.86
N ARG A 246 7.71 -0.25 13.08
CA ARG A 246 8.87 0.22 12.32
C ARG A 246 10.03 0.49 13.26
N VAL A 247 11.24 0.11 12.87
CA VAL A 247 12.47 0.46 13.59
C VAL A 247 13.27 1.40 12.72
N ARG A 248 13.19 2.71 12.98
CA ARG A 248 13.97 3.72 12.27
C ARG A 248 15.38 3.76 12.85
N ASN A 249 16.39 3.67 11.98
CA ASN A 249 17.80 3.72 12.40
C ASN A 249 18.34 5.14 12.24
N HIS A 250 18.76 5.76 13.34
CA HIS A 250 19.41 7.07 13.36
C HIS A 250 20.84 6.90 13.87
N GLY A 251 21.75 6.47 13.00
CA GLY A 251 23.17 6.29 13.36
C GLY A 251 23.40 5.35 14.55
N GLY A 252 22.64 4.25 14.65
CA GLY A 252 22.72 3.28 15.76
C GLY A 252 21.73 3.54 16.91
N ILE A 253 20.87 4.56 16.81
CA ILE A 253 19.70 4.74 17.67
C ILE A 253 18.49 4.10 16.96
N ALA A 254 17.86 3.12 17.61
CA ALA A 254 16.57 2.59 17.18
C ALA A 254 15.44 3.50 17.68
N ARG A 255 14.70 4.12 16.77
CA ARG A 255 13.43 4.79 17.06
C ARG A 255 12.29 3.89 16.62
N ILE A 256 11.62 3.27 17.59
CA ILE A 256 10.52 2.35 17.38
C ILE A 256 9.23 3.14 17.18
N GLU A 257 8.50 2.81 16.13
CA GLU A 257 7.15 3.29 15.87
C GLU A 257 6.19 2.08 15.93
N VAL A 258 5.16 2.15 16.78
CA VAL A 258 4.09 1.16 16.88
C VAL A 258 2.73 1.84 16.76
N PRO A 259 1.64 1.13 16.41
CA PRO A 259 0.29 1.66 16.55
C PRO A 259 0.09 2.28 17.95
N GLU A 260 -0.62 3.40 18.02
CA GLU A 260 -0.81 4.13 19.30
C GLU A 260 -1.36 3.23 20.42
N ALA A 261 -2.29 2.33 20.06
CA ALA A 261 -2.87 1.36 20.99
C ALA A 261 -1.85 0.38 21.59
N ASP A 262 -0.71 0.15 20.93
CA ASP A 262 0.34 -0.76 21.38
C ASP A 262 1.39 -0.09 22.26
N ILE A 263 1.43 1.25 22.33
CA ILE A 263 2.41 2.00 23.14
C ILE A 263 2.44 1.54 24.60
N PRO A 264 1.30 1.45 25.33
CA PRO A 264 1.33 1.00 26.72
C PRO A 264 1.89 -0.41 26.89
N ARG A 265 1.55 -1.32 25.96
CA ARG A 265 2.01 -2.71 25.97
C ARG A 265 3.52 -2.80 25.70
N LEU A 266 4.02 -1.97 24.78
CA LEU A 266 5.46 -1.90 24.47
C LEU A 266 6.27 -1.40 25.67
N VAL A 267 5.81 -0.35 26.34
CA VAL A 267 6.46 0.21 27.53
C VAL A 267 6.45 -0.79 28.70
N ALA A 268 5.36 -1.55 28.88
CA ALA A 268 5.30 -2.61 29.86
C ALA A 268 6.33 -3.72 29.58
N ALA A 269 6.60 -4.02 28.31
CA ALA A 269 7.57 -5.02 27.86
C ALA A 269 9.00 -4.48 27.65
N ARG A 270 9.31 -3.26 28.11
CA ARG A 270 10.55 -2.52 27.76
C ARG A 270 11.85 -3.31 27.93
N GLU A 271 11.97 -4.17 28.94
CA GLU A 271 13.21 -4.91 29.21
C GLU A 271 13.50 -5.93 28.11
N THR A 272 12.47 -6.69 27.72
CA THR A 272 12.52 -7.62 26.57
C THR A 272 12.80 -6.86 25.28
N ILE A 273 12.11 -5.75 25.04
CA ILE A 273 12.28 -4.96 23.82
C ILE A 273 13.69 -4.37 23.72
N VAL A 274 14.24 -3.84 24.82
CA VAL A 274 15.60 -3.30 24.84
C VAL A 274 16.63 -4.40 24.57
N ALA A 275 16.49 -5.58 25.17
CA ALA A 275 17.41 -6.69 24.93
C ALA A 275 17.41 -7.11 23.46
N LEU A 276 16.22 -7.33 22.89
CA LEU A 276 16.02 -7.73 21.51
C LEU A 276 16.61 -6.74 20.51
N VAL A 277 16.29 -5.45 20.67
CA VAL A 277 16.75 -4.41 19.73
C VAL A 277 18.26 -4.17 19.87
N LYS A 278 18.84 -4.34 21.07
CA LYS A 278 20.30 -4.28 21.25
C LYS A 278 21.02 -5.49 20.63
N GLU A 279 20.44 -6.67 20.71
CA GLU A 279 20.96 -7.88 20.06
C GLU A 279 20.98 -7.73 18.53
N ALA A 280 19.99 -7.04 17.96
CA ALA A 280 19.98 -6.66 16.55
C ALA A 280 21.08 -5.65 16.16
N GLY A 281 21.81 -5.06 17.12
CA GLY A 281 22.99 -4.23 16.89
C GLY A 281 22.86 -2.74 17.25
N PHE A 282 21.73 -2.30 17.82
CA PHE A 282 21.52 -0.90 18.17
C PHE A 282 22.16 -0.52 19.52
N SER A 283 22.71 0.70 19.62
CA SER A 283 23.29 1.22 20.86
C SER A 283 22.22 1.73 21.83
N TYR A 284 21.21 2.40 21.29
CA TYR A 284 20.13 3.03 22.04
C TYR A 284 18.78 2.62 21.48
N VAL A 285 17.80 2.47 22.37
CA VAL A 285 16.43 2.10 22.03
C VAL A 285 15.50 3.19 22.52
N THR A 286 14.69 3.73 21.62
CA THR A 286 13.77 4.83 21.86
C THR A 286 12.41 4.50 21.26
N LEU A 287 11.37 5.11 21.83
CA LEU A 287 10.00 5.02 21.33
C LEU A 287 9.60 6.39 20.77
N ASP A 288 9.03 6.39 19.57
CA ASP A 288 8.36 7.57 19.05
C ASP A 288 7.04 7.78 19.79
N LEU A 289 6.90 8.91 20.48
CA LEU A 289 5.71 9.24 21.27
C LEU A 289 4.47 9.49 20.39
N MET A 290 4.65 9.79 19.11
CA MET A 290 3.54 9.91 18.16
C MET A 290 3.10 8.56 17.58
N GLY A 291 3.84 7.48 17.88
CA GLY A 291 3.59 6.16 17.32
C GLY A 291 3.81 6.09 15.81
N TYR A 292 3.22 5.07 15.19
CA TYR A 292 3.33 4.82 13.75
C TYR A 292 2.46 5.77 12.93
N ARG A 293 3.10 6.46 11.98
CA ARG A 293 2.45 7.33 11.00
C ARG A 293 3.07 7.11 9.61
N SER A 294 2.23 7.09 8.57
CA SER A 294 2.71 7.04 7.20
C SER A 294 3.46 8.34 6.86
N GLY A 295 4.62 8.24 6.19
CA GLY A 295 5.41 9.41 5.81
C GLY A 295 6.25 10.06 6.92
N SER A 296 6.40 9.43 8.10
CA SER A 296 7.15 10.01 9.23
C SER A 296 8.60 10.40 8.94
N MET A 297 9.21 9.79 7.90
CA MET A 297 10.58 10.10 7.47
C MET A 297 10.67 11.25 6.47
N ASP A 298 9.53 11.70 5.92
CA ASP A 298 9.49 12.78 4.93
C ASP A 298 9.33 14.16 5.61
N GLU A 299 8.89 14.21 6.88
CA GLU A 299 8.61 15.44 7.64
C GLU A 299 9.83 16.38 7.84
N GLY A 300 11.05 15.84 7.83
CA GLY A 300 12.31 16.60 7.94
C GLY A 300 13.02 16.89 6.62
N SER A 301 12.48 16.40 5.50
CA SER A 301 13.07 16.57 4.16
C SER A 301 12.58 17.83 3.43
N GLY A 302 11.66 18.58 4.06
CA GLY A 302 11.31 19.93 3.65
C GLY A 302 12.51 20.85 3.78
N SER A 303 12.85 21.53 2.68
CA SER A 303 13.97 22.46 2.54
C SER A 303 14.21 23.33 3.79
N MET A 304 15.34 23.10 4.46
CA MET A 304 15.92 24.05 5.43
C MET A 304 16.30 25.41 4.81
N ASP A 305 16.09 25.60 3.50
CA ASP A 305 16.30 26.87 2.79
C ASP A 305 15.18 27.90 3.00
N GLU A 306 13.95 27.50 3.36
CA GLU A 306 12.85 28.49 3.54
C GLU A 306 12.80 29.12 4.93
N VAL A 307 13.40 28.50 5.96
CA VAL A 307 13.30 29.01 7.35
C VAL A 307 14.39 30.04 7.68
N ARG A 308 15.46 30.14 6.88
CA ARG A 308 16.52 31.14 7.07
C ARG A 308 16.26 32.48 6.35
N GLY A 309 15.20 32.59 5.57
CA GLY A 309 14.85 33.81 4.82
C GLY A 309 14.09 34.88 5.61
N ASN A 310 13.64 34.61 6.85
CA ASN A 310 12.73 35.51 7.58
C ASN A 310 13.27 36.07 8.91
N VAL A 311 14.58 36.02 9.14
CA VAL A 311 15.22 36.77 10.23
C VAL A 311 16.31 37.68 9.66
N ALA A 312 15.88 38.66 8.87
CA ALA A 312 16.67 39.86 8.64
C ALA A 312 15.72 41.05 8.51
N VAL A 313 16.09 42.13 9.19
CA VAL A 313 15.51 43.48 9.15
C VAL A 313 14.34 43.73 10.11
N HIS A 314 14.64 43.79 11.41
CA HIS A 314 14.13 44.87 12.28
C HIS A 314 15.18 45.21 13.35
N GLY A 315 15.82 46.36 13.18
CA GLY A 315 16.81 46.94 14.09
C GLY A 315 17.39 48.19 13.45
N GLY A 316 16.63 49.28 13.50
CA GLY A 316 17.03 50.59 13.00
C GLY A 316 18.10 51.26 13.87
N GLU A 317 18.84 52.13 13.19
CA GLU A 317 19.38 53.45 13.58
C GLU A 317 20.04 53.65 14.94
N GLY A 318 21.26 54.22 14.89
CA GLY A 318 21.80 55.01 16.00
C GLY A 318 23.30 55.24 15.94
N SER A 319 23.76 56.17 15.09
CA SER A 319 24.82 57.21 15.32
C SER A 319 25.21 57.86 14.01
#